data_AF-A0A435SL37-F1
#
_entry.id   AF-A0A435SL37-F1
#
_cell.length_a   1.000
_cell.length_b   1.000
_cell.length_c   1.000
_cell.angle_alpha   90.00
_cell.angle_beta   90.00
_cell.angle_gamma   90.00
#
_symmetry.space_group_name_H-M   'P 1'
#
loop_
_entity.id
_entity.type
_entity.pdbx_description
1 polymer ?
#
loop_
_entity_poly.entity_id
_entity_poly.type
_entity_poly.pdbx_seq_one_letter_code
_entity_poly.pdbx_strand_id
1 'polypeptide(L)' 'MSEASARRKPNEQPVLVDTELDHLPPELRWREWMGRVEAVIFAASEPVTRSVLARVVGKNC' A
#
# COMPACT_ATOMS: atom_id res chain seq x y z
N MET A 1 29.66 18.38 -1.27
CA MET A 1 28.69 18.01 -2.33
C MET A 1 29.03 16.63 -2.84
N SER A 2 28.21 15.62 -2.52
CA SER A 2 27.96 14.41 -3.32
C SER A 2 27.16 13.44 -2.45
N GLU A 3 25.86 13.65 -2.35
CA GLU A 3 24.97 12.57 -1.95
C GLU A 3 24.62 11.81 -3.23
N ALA A 4 25.24 10.65 -3.39
CA ALA A 4 24.90 9.70 -4.42
C ALA A 4 23.47 9.20 -4.12
N SER A 5 22.48 9.87 -4.72
CA SER A 5 21.10 9.42 -4.74
C SER A 5 21.06 8.12 -5.54
N ALA A 6 21.26 7.01 -4.84
CA ALA A 6 21.02 5.69 -5.36
C ALA A 6 19.51 5.59 -5.61
N ARG A 7 19.13 5.95 -6.84
CA ARG A 7 17.79 5.81 -7.39
C ARG A 7 17.46 4.32 -7.39
N ARG A 8 16.98 3.81 -6.26
CA ARG A 8 16.39 2.48 -6.17
C ARG A 8 15.26 2.48 -7.17
N LYS A 9 15.43 1.70 -8.24
CA LYS A 9 14.32 1.40 -9.12
C LYS A 9 13.22 0.80 -8.23
N PRO A 10 11.98 1.29 -8.28
CA PRO A 10 10.88 0.62 -7.62
C PRO A 10 10.92 -0.82 -8.10
N ASN A 11 10.92 -1.79 -7.19
CA ASN A 11 10.79 -3.18 -7.55
C ASN A 11 9.41 -3.33 -8.19
N GLU A 12 9.33 -3.26 -9.52
CA GLU A 12 8.08 -3.28 -10.32
C GLU A 12 7.39 -4.65 -10.31
N GLN A 13 7.91 -5.60 -9.53
CA GLN A 13 7.23 -6.85 -9.23
C GLN A 13 5.98 -6.49 -8.41
N PRO A 14 4.75 -6.68 -8.95
CA PRO A 14 3.57 -6.57 -8.13
C PRO A 14 3.65 -7.71 -7.13
N VAL A 15 4.04 -7.40 -5.90
CA VAL A 15 3.81 -8.32 -4.78
C VAL A 15 2.32 -8.60 -4.81
N LEU A 16 1.95 -9.86 -5.03
CA LEU A 16 0.57 -10.30 -5.02
C LEU A 16 0.05 -10.14 -3.60
N VAL A 17 -0.52 -8.97 -3.32
CA VAL A 17 -1.20 -8.67 -2.07
C VAL A 17 -2.65 -9.14 -2.21
N ASP A 18 -3.11 -9.98 -1.28
CA ASP A 18 -4.53 -10.30 -1.17
C ASP A 18 -5.27 -9.06 -0.67
N THR A 19 -5.82 -8.29 -1.60
CA THR A 19 -6.58 -7.06 -1.31
C THR A 19 -8.00 -7.36 -0.88
N GLU A 20 -8.60 -8.47 -1.32
CA GLU A 20 -10.03 -8.72 -1.11
C GLU A 20 -10.31 -9.22 0.31
N LEU A 21 -9.38 -9.97 0.91
CA LEU A 21 -9.51 -10.43 2.30
C LEU A 21 -10.87 -11.13 2.55
N ASP A 22 -11.36 -11.89 1.57
CA ASP A 22 -12.68 -12.53 1.61
C ASP A 22 -12.80 -13.57 2.72
N HIS A 23 -11.66 -14.03 3.25
CA HIS A 23 -11.58 -14.93 4.39
C HIS A 23 -11.86 -14.23 5.74
N LEU A 24 -11.89 -12.89 5.79
CA LEU A 24 -12.18 -12.12 6.99
C LEU A 24 -13.63 -11.63 7.04
N PRO A 25 -14.24 -11.58 8.25
CA PRO A 25 -15.47 -10.82 8.48
C PRO A 25 -15.31 -9.34 8.06
N PRO A 26 -16.40 -8.68 7.61
CA PRO A 26 -16.36 -7.31 7.10
C PRO A 26 -15.69 -6.29 8.04
N GLU A 27 -15.93 -6.39 9.34
CA GLU A 27 -15.40 -5.49 10.37
C GLU A 27 -13.89 -5.62 10.53
N LEU A 28 -13.35 -6.82 10.31
CA LEU A 28 -11.90 -7.07 10.35
C LEU A 28 -11.23 -6.67 9.04
N ARG A 29 -11.95 -6.79 7.91
CA ARG A 29 -11.47 -6.37 6.59
C ARG A 29 -11.16 -4.87 6.56
N TRP A 30 -12.09 -4.04 7.06
CA TRP A 30 -11.87 -2.60 7.15
C TRP A 30 -10.65 -2.24 8.00
N ARG A 31 -10.50 -2.88 9.16
CA ARG A 31 -9.34 -2.65 10.05
C ARG A 31 -8.02 -2.98 9.37
N GLU A 32 -7.97 -4.09 8.66
CA GLU A 32 -6.77 -4.51 7.93
C GLU A 32 -6.45 -3.59 6.75
N TRP A 33 -7.46 -3.17 5.98
CA TRP A 33 -7.29 -2.16 4.93
C TRP A 33 -6.74 -0.85 5.47
N MET A 34 -7.29 -0.35 6.59
CA MET A 34 -6.79 0.88 7.20
C MET A 34 -5.35 0.75 7.69
N GLY A 35 -4.98 -0.37 8.34
CA GLY A 35 -3.60 -0.60 8.77
C GLY A 35 -2.61 -0.64 7.61
N ARG A 36 -3.01 -1.19 6.45
CA ARG A 36 -2.19 -1.16 5.23
C ARG A 36 -2.06 0.24 4.65
N VAL A 37 -3.14 1.00 4.61
CA VAL A 37 -3.12 2.41 4.16
C VAL A 37 -2.16 3.22 5.04
N GLU A 38 -2.24 3.08 6.36
CA GLU A 38 -1.33 3.72 7.31
C GLU A 38 0.13 3.32 7.05
N ALA A 39 0.40 2.03 6.86
CA ALA A 39 1.75 1.54 6.56
C ALA A 39 2.31 2.13 5.26
N VAL A 40 1.49 2.24 4.20
CA VAL A 40 1.90 2.84 2.93
C VAL A 40 2.21 4.32 3.10
N ILE A 41 1.34 5.06 3.79
CA ILE A 41 1.54 6.49 4.05
C ILE A 41 2.79 6.72 4.91
N PHE A 42 2.98 5.92 5.95
CA PHE A 42 4.12 6.02 6.86
C PHE A 42 5.45 5.72 6.16
N ALA A 43 5.48 4.76 5.25
CA ALA A 43 6.70 4.39 4.51
C ALA A 43 7.03 5.32 3.35
N ALA A 44 6.06 6.10 2.85
CA ALA A 44 6.26 6.94 1.68
C ALA A 44 7.08 8.20 2.00
N SER A 45 8.09 8.47 1.18
CA SER A 45 8.89 9.71 1.28
C SER A 45 8.26 10.90 0.55
N GLU A 46 7.19 10.66 -0.22
CA GLU A 46 6.44 11.64 -1.01
C GLU A 46 4.93 11.44 -0.82
N PRO A 47 4.09 12.45 -1.10
CA PRO A 47 2.64 12.33 -0.99
C PRO A 47 2.09 11.14 -1.80
N VAL A 48 1.30 10.29 -1.13
CA VAL A 48 0.70 9.11 -1.75
C VAL A 48 -0.60 9.49 -2.44
N THR A 49 -0.73 9.16 -3.73
CA THR A 49 -1.96 9.42 -4.47
C THR A 49 -3.04 8.40 -4.15
N ARG A 50 -4.31 8.77 -4.33
CA ARG A 50 -5.45 7.86 -4.18
C ARG A 50 -5.33 6.60 -5.04
N SER A 51 -4.75 6.72 -6.24
CA SER A 51 -4.56 5.58 -7.15
C SER A 51 -3.58 4.54 -6.61
N VAL A 52 -2.62 4.95 -5.79
CA VAL A 52 -1.67 4.04 -5.12
C VAL A 52 -2.37 3.36 -3.94
N LEU A 53 -3.12 4.10 -3.13
CA LEU A 53 -3.88 3.53 -2.01
C LEU A 53 -4.96 2.54 -2.48
N ALA A 54 -5.60 2.81 -3.63
CA ALA A 54 -6.58 1.91 -4.24
C ALA A 54 -6.01 0.52 -4.60
N ARG A 55 -4.68 0.36 -4.69
CA ARG A 55 -4.03 -0.94 -4.97
C ARG A 55 -3.83 -1.78 -3.71
N VAL A 56 -4.03 -1.22 -2.52
CA VAL A 56 -3.84 -1.93 -1.24
C VAL A 56 -5.15 -2.21 -0.50
N VAL A 57 -6.25 -1.66 -0.98
CA VAL A 57 -7.61 -1.93 -0.52
C VAL A 57 -8.36 -2.74 -1.57
N GLY A 58 -9.33 -3.56 -1.15
CA GLY A 58 -10.14 -4.37 -2.07
C GLY A 58 -11.25 -3.57 -2.75
N LYS A 59 -11.94 -4.20 -3.70
CA LYS A 59 -12.98 -3.55 -4.53
C LYS A 59 -14.17 -3.02 -3.73
N ASN A 60 -14.38 -3.57 -2.53
CA ASN A 60 -15.50 -3.26 -1.65
C ASN A 60 -15.12 -2.26 -0.54
N CYS A 61 -14.00 -1.54 -0.68
CA CYS A 61 -13.56 -0.47 0.21
C CYS A 61 -14.20 0.89 -0.13
#